data_AF-A0A969R6B4-F1
#
_entry.id   AF-A0A969R6B4-F1
#
_cell.length_a   1.000
_cell.length_b   1.000
_cell.length_c   1.000
_cell.angle_alpha   90.00
_cell.angle_beta   90.00
_cell.angle_gamma   90.00
#
_symmetry.space_group_name_H-M   'P 1'
#
loop_
_entity.id
_entity.type
_entity.pdbx_description
1 polymer ?
#
loop_
_entity_poly.entity_id
_entity_poly.type
_entity_poly.pdbx_seq_one_letter_code
_entity_poly.pdbx_strand_id
1 'polypeptide(L)'
;MSVIEIQTLSHKISLNNHQFEGNNDTELLQLIKVAVLCNESKVSHHHGELNIEGSPTENALMQMAINADLDIATLKTLYPLVEINHRADGQNYMATVHQFNKSHKLIAVKGNPSEVLALCQYKLQEDLPVPLAKIDRNAIASANEQMTGNALRVLAIAYGEIDATAEVNLDKLTWLGLVGITNPIRQGVKKLIADFHQAGIDTVMLTGDQENTAQAISKQLNLIDNTVRAIRESPLPRNVFSRVTPADKLKIVQKFPSSRKNSSHDGRWN
;
A
#
# COMPACT_ATOMS: atom_id res chain seq x y z
N MET A 1 0.84 1.26 11.41
CA MET A 1 0.21 1.64 10.13
C MET A 1 -1.27 1.44 10.29
N SER A 2 -2.09 2.33 9.75
CA SER A 2 -3.55 2.24 9.86
C SER A 2 -4.19 2.73 8.58
N VAL A 3 -5.31 2.13 8.18
CA VAL A 3 -6.14 2.73 7.13
C VAL A 3 -6.78 3.99 7.70
N ILE A 4 -6.68 5.09 6.97
CA ILE A 4 -7.28 6.38 7.36
C ILE A 4 -8.17 6.98 6.28
N GLU A 5 -8.07 6.48 5.05
CA GLU A 5 -8.85 6.98 3.92
C GLU A 5 -9.25 5.80 3.02
N ILE A 6 -10.50 5.77 2.59
CA ILE A 6 -11.01 4.87 1.56
C ILE A 6 -11.72 5.74 0.52
N GLN A 7 -11.47 5.47 -0.76
CA GLN A 7 -12.13 6.18 -1.84
C GLN A 7 -12.60 5.21 -2.91
N THR A 8 -13.92 5.09 -3.02
CA THR A 8 -14.60 4.45 -4.16
C THR A 8 -14.91 5.53 -5.20
N LEU A 9 -15.58 5.17 -6.30
CA LEU A 9 -16.04 6.18 -7.27
C LEU A 9 -17.23 7.02 -6.77
N SER A 10 -17.98 6.48 -5.81
CA SER A 10 -19.19 7.07 -5.24
C SER A 10 -18.92 7.80 -3.93
N HIS A 11 -17.93 7.34 -3.15
CA HIS A 11 -17.70 7.79 -1.78
C HIS A 11 -16.23 8.09 -1.50
N LYS A 12 -16.01 9.10 -0.66
CA LYS A 12 -14.73 9.36 0.00
C LYS A 12 -14.95 9.31 1.51
N ILE A 13 -14.30 8.37 2.16
CA ILE A 13 -14.49 8.07 3.58
C ILE A 13 -13.18 8.33 4.30
N SER A 14 -13.19 9.26 5.25
CA SER A 14 -12.09 9.48 6.19
C SER A 14 -12.40 8.76 7.49
N LEU A 15 -11.53 7.84 7.89
CA LEU A 15 -11.70 7.06 9.12
C LEU A 15 -11.13 7.85 10.30
N ASN A 16 -11.84 8.90 10.73
CA ASN A 16 -11.51 9.59 11.98
C ASN A 16 -11.82 8.64 13.14
N ASN A 17 -10.82 8.38 14.01
CA ASN A 17 -10.89 7.37 15.09
C ASN A 17 -11.10 5.91 14.64
N HIS A 18 -10.80 5.60 13.38
CA HIS A 18 -10.87 4.23 12.84
C HIS A 18 -12.26 3.57 12.88
N GLN A 19 -13.35 4.33 13.04
CA GLN A 19 -14.72 3.79 13.03
C GLN A 19 -15.41 4.07 11.69
N PHE A 20 -16.26 3.12 11.29
CA PHE A 20 -17.07 3.19 10.07
C PHE A 20 -18.47 3.73 10.39
N GLU A 21 -18.75 4.97 10.01
CA GLU A 21 -20.12 5.49 9.99
C GLU A 21 -20.78 5.09 8.66
N GLY A 22 -21.32 3.87 8.57
CA GLY A 22 -21.96 3.43 7.33
C GLY A 22 -22.25 1.94 7.19
N ASN A 23 -22.86 1.30 8.19
CA ASN A 23 -23.15 -0.15 8.19
C ASN A 23 -24.00 -0.68 7.01
N ASN A 24 -24.50 0.19 6.13
CA ASN A 24 -25.31 -0.19 4.97
C ASN A 24 -24.67 0.16 3.60
N ASP A 25 -23.42 0.65 3.56
CA ASP A 25 -22.72 0.89 2.28
C ASP A 25 -22.16 -0.43 1.73
N THR A 26 -22.88 -0.99 0.76
CA THR A 26 -22.58 -2.28 0.13
C THR A 26 -21.27 -2.25 -0.65
N GLU A 27 -20.95 -1.13 -1.31
CA GLU A 27 -19.70 -0.97 -2.07
C GLU A 27 -18.49 -0.97 -1.14
N LEU A 28 -18.61 -0.27 -0.01
CA LEU A 28 -17.58 -0.26 1.03
C LEU A 28 -17.38 -1.64 1.65
N LEU A 29 -18.46 -2.32 2.03
CA LEU A 29 -18.39 -3.67 2.59
C LEU A 29 -17.77 -4.65 1.60
N GLN A 30 -18.08 -4.52 0.30
CA GLN A 30 -17.48 -5.35 -0.75
C GLN A 30 -15.97 -5.10 -0.86
N LEU A 31 -15.54 -3.83 -0.83
CA LEU A 31 -14.11 -3.48 -0.82
C LEU A 31 -13.38 -4.10 0.38
N ILE A 32 -13.96 -3.99 1.58
CA ILE A 32 -13.37 -4.54 2.81
C ILE A 32 -13.27 -6.07 2.73
N LYS A 33 -14.33 -6.76 2.28
CA LYS A 33 -14.33 -8.22 2.09
C LYS A 33 -13.21 -8.65 1.15
N VAL A 34 -13.10 -8.01 -0.01
CA VAL A 34 -12.06 -8.34 -1.01
C VAL A 34 -10.66 -8.06 -0.46
N ALA A 35 -10.48 -6.98 0.31
CA ALA A 35 -9.23 -6.68 0.98
C ALA A 35 -8.84 -7.73 2.05
N VAL A 36 -9.80 -8.38 2.70
CA VAL A 36 -9.60 -9.49 3.65
C VAL A 36 -9.30 -10.80 2.94
N LEU A 37 -10.00 -11.09 1.84
CA LEU A 37 -9.81 -12.33 1.07
C LEU A 37 -8.43 -12.37 0.41
N CYS A 38 -7.99 -11.25 -0.16
CA CYS A 38 -6.64 -11.11 -0.71
C CYS A 38 -5.63 -10.75 0.39
N ASN A 39 -5.63 -11.41 1.56
CA ASN A 39 -4.75 -11.09 2.69
C ASN A 39 -4.27 -12.31 3.48
N GLU A 40 -2.96 -12.39 3.68
CA GLU A 40 -2.27 -13.53 4.30
C GLU A 40 -2.10 -13.40 5.82
N SER A 41 -2.46 -12.24 6.40
CA SER A 41 -2.35 -12.03 7.84
C SER A 41 -3.28 -12.95 8.61
N LYS A 42 -2.78 -13.44 9.74
CA LYS A 42 -3.52 -14.29 10.68
C LYS A 42 -4.06 -13.44 11.81
N VAL A 43 -5.36 -13.57 12.07
CA VAL A 43 -6.02 -12.96 13.21
C VAL A 43 -6.21 -14.03 14.27
N SER A 44 -5.75 -13.77 15.48
CA SER A 44 -5.92 -14.66 16.62
C SER A 44 -6.25 -13.87 17.89
N HIS A 45 -6.81 -14.54 18.88
CA HIS A 45 -7.02 -13.99 20.21
C HIS A 45 -6.07 -14.69 21.18
N HIS A 46 -5.26 -13.92 21.91
CA HIS A 46 -4.37 -14.43 22.94
C HIS A 46 -4.68 -13.72 24.26
N HIS A 47 -5.09 -14.46 25.28
CA HIS A 47 -5.55 -13.91 26.58
C HIS A 47 -6.66 -12.83 26.47
N GLY A 48 -7.54 -12.94 25.47
CA GLY A 48 -8.60 -11.95 25.23
C GLY A 48 -8.14 -10.72 24.43
N GLU A 49 -6.86 -10.58 24.14
CA GLU A 49 -6.33 -9.53 23.27
C GLU A 49 -6.30 -9.99 21.81
N LEU A 50 -6.70 -9.09 20.92
CA LEU A 50 -6.61 -9.28 19.48
C LEU A 50 -5.15 -9.18 19.03
N ASN A 51 -4.67 -10.22 18.35
CA ASN A 51 -3.35 -10.26 17.74
C ASN A 51 -3.47 -10.46 16.22
N ILE A 52 -2.76 -9.65 15.45
CA ILE A 52 -2.71 -9.76 13.98
C ILE A 52 -1.26 -9.98 13.57
N GLU A 53 -0.98 -11.15 13.03
CA GLU A 53 0.35 -11.56 12.58
C GLU A 53 0.45 -11.50 11.05
N GLY A 54 1.33 -10.65 10.55
CA GLY A 54 1.48 -10.39 9.12
C GLY A 54 2.32 -9.14 8.86
N SER A 55 2.35 -8.70 7.60
CA SER A 55 3.06 -7.46 7.27
C SER A 55 2.29 -6.23 7.80
N PRO A 56 2.97 -5.12 8.14
CA PRO A 56 2.29 -3.93 8.67
C PRO A 56 1.17 -3.37 7.76
N THR A 57 1.31 -3.55 6.45
CA THR A 57 0.30 -3.13 5.46
C THR A 57 -0.90 -4.05 5.47
N GLU A 58 -0.68 -5.36 5.55
CA GLU A 58 -1.77 -6.33 5.59
C GLU A 58 -2.51 -6.34 6.93
N ASN A 59 -1.79 -6.15 8.03
CA ASN A 59 -2.39 -5.99 9.34
C ASN A 59 -3.31 -4.77 9.39
N ALA A 60 -2.94 -3.67 8.73
CA ALA A 60 -3.80 -2.48 8.66
C ALA A 60 -5.13 -2.76 7.92
N LEU A 61 -5.12 -3.59 6.87
CA LEU A 61 -6.33 -4.02 6.17
C LEU A 61 -7.18 -4.98 7.01
N MET A 62 -6.57 -5.87 7.80
CA MET A 62 -7.31 -6.72 8.73
C MET A 62 -7.94 -5.90 9.86
N GLN A 63 -7.20 -4.95 10.43
CA GLN A 63 -7.74 -4.04 11.45
C GLN A 63 -8.92 -3.22 10.92
N MET A 64 -8.83 -2.75 9.67
CA MET A 64 -9.93 -2.08 8.98
C MET A 64 -11.19 -2.96 8.95
N ALA A 65 -11.07 -4.24 8.61
CA ALA A 65 -12.21 -5.16 8.60
C ALA A 65 -12.80 -5.40 10.00
N ILE A 66 -11.95 -5.53 11.01
CA ILE A 66 -12.38 -5.71 12.41
C ILE A 66 -13.16 -4.50 12.89
N ASN A 67 -12.71 -3.29 12.55
CA ASN A 67 -13.38 -2.06 12.93
C ASN A 67 -14.71 -1.84 12.18
N ALA A 68 -14.92 -2.57 11.08
CA ALA A 68 -16.18 -2.62 10.34
C ALA A 68 -17.10 -3.77 10.81
N ASP A 69 -16.81 -4.36 11.98
CA ASP A 69 -17.53 -5.49 12.57
C ASP A 69 -17.66 -6.71 11.64
N LEU A 70 -16.69 -6.90 10.73
CA LEU A 70 -16.70 -8.02 9.80
C LEU A 70 -16.17 -9.29 10.47
N ASP A 71 -16.96 -10.37 10.44
CA ASP A 71 -16.51 -11.69 10.84
C ASP A 71 -15.55 -12.29 9.78
N ILE A 72 -14.25 -12.05 9.99
CA ILE A 72 -13.18 -12.52 9.11
C ILE A 72 -13.14 -14.04 9.01
N ALA A 73 -13.39 -14.76 10.12
CA ALA A 73 -13.32 -16.21 10.14
C ALA A 73 -14.44 -16.81 9.28
N THR A 74 -15.67 -16.35 9.50
CA THR A 74 -16.84 -16.75 8.71
C THR A 74 -16.66 -16.38 7.24
N LEU A 75 -16.16 -15.18 6.92
CA LEU A 75 -15.89 -14.78 5.54
C LEU A 75 -14.90 -15.74 4.86
N LYS A 76 -13.78 -16.10 5.52
CA LYS A 76 -12.79 -17.03 4.95
C LYS A 76 -13.33 -18.46 4.81
N THR A 77 -14.28 -18.88 5.67
CA THR A 77 -15.00 -20.15 5.52
C THR A 77 -15.98 -20.13 4.34
N LEU A 78 -16.68 -19.02 4.12
CA LEU A 78 -17.62 -18.84 3.00
C LEU A 78 -16.91 -18.74 1.65
N TYR A 79 -15.67 -18.24 1.63
CA TYR A 79 -14.84 -18.10 0.43
C TYR A 79 -13.50 -18.84 0.58
N PRO A 80 -13.51 -20.19 0.57
CA PRO A 80 -12.30 -20.99 0.70
C PRO A 80 -11.26 -20.63 -0.36
N LEU A 81 -10.02 -20.44 0.07
CA LEU A 81 -8.89 -20.16 -0.82
C LEU A 81 -8.59 -21.36 -1.72
N VAL A 82 -8.42 -21.10 -3.01
CA VAL A 82 -8.07 -22.07 -4.06
C VAL A 82 -6.64 -21.84 -4.55
N GLU A 83 -6.27 -20.58 -4.79
CA GLU A 83 -4.98 -20.22 -5.41
C GLU A 83 -4.48 -18.87 -4.89
N ILE A 84 -3.16 -18.72 -4.76
CA ILE A 84 -2.50 -17.45 -4.45
C ILE A 84 -1.49 -17.13 -5.56
N ASN A 85 -1.63 -15.94 -6.14
CA ASN A 85 -0.67 -15.34 -7.06
C ASN A 85 -0.01 -14.14 -6.36
N HIS A 86 1.20 -14.38 -5.85
CA HIS A 86 1.97 -13.33 -5.17
C HIS A 86 2.51 -12.30 -6.17
N ARG A 87 2.87 -11.13 -5.63
CA ARG A 87 3.68 -10.13 -6.33
C ARG A 87 5.00 -10.72 -6.86
N ALA A 88 5.44 -10.22 -7.99
CA ALA A 88 6.69 -10.62 -8.65
C ALA A 88 7.35 -9.39 -9.29
N ASP A 89 8.57 -9.55 -9.81
CA ASP A 89 9.23 -8.48 -10.56
C ASP A 89 8.39 -8.09 -11.78
N GLY A 90 8.03 -6.80 -11.87
CA GLY A 90 7.09 -6.29 -12.88
C GLY A 90 5.60 -6.46 -12.53
N GLN A 91 5.27 -7.10 -11.40
CA GLN A 91 3.91 -7.30 -10.91
C GLN A 91 3.78 -6.82 -9.45
N ASN A 92 3.35 -5.56 -9.26
CA ASN A 92 3.18 -4.95 -7.93
C ASN A 92 1.76 -5.11 -7.38
N TYR A 93 1.10 -6.22 -7.70
CA TYR A 93 -0.18 -6.62 -7.15
C TYR A 93 -0.15 -8.11 -6.75
N MET A 94 -1.02 -8.44 -5.82
CA MET A 94 -1.34 -9.80 -5.38
C MET A 94 -2.75 -10.12 -5.85
N ALA A 95 -2.97 -11.36 -6.28
CA ALA A 95 -4.29 -11.89 -6.58
C ALA A 95 -4.51 -13.21 -5.82
N THR A 96 -5.72 -13.43 -5.32
CA THR A 96 -6.14 -14.70 -4.73
C THR A 96 -7.42 -15.17 -5.39
N VAL A 97 -7.58 -16.49 -5.50
CA VAL A 97 -8.77 -17.11 -6.07
C VAL A 97 -9.47 -17.88 -4.96
N HIS A 98 -10.78 -17.68 -4.86
CA HIS A 98 -11.62 -18.28 -3.83
C HIS A 98 -12.79 -18.99 -4.47
N GLN A 99 -13.21 -20.10 -3.87
CA GLN A 99 -14.49 -20.72 -4.22
C GLN A 99 -15.62 -19.80 -3.77
N PHE A 100 -16.50 -19.37 -4.68
CA PHE A 100 -17.66 -18.54 -4.33
C PHE A 100 -18.95 -19.38 -4.20
N ASN A 101 -19.22 -20.21 -5.21
CA ASN A 101 -20.31 -21.18 -5.20
C ASN A 101 -19.93 -22.36 -6.11
N LYS A 102 -20.77 -23.40 -6.25
CA LYS A 102 -20.43 -24.59 -7.05
C LYS A 102 -20.07 -24.29 -8.52
N SER A 103 -20.55 -23.17 -9.04
CA SER A 103 -20.41 -22.80 -10.45
C SER A 103 -19.41 -21.66 -10.69
N HIS A 104 -19.01 -20.91 -9.65
CA HIS A 104 -18.19 -19.71 -9.81
C HIS A 104 -17.05 -19.61 -8.77
N LYS A 105 -15.98 -18.95 -9.17
CA LYS A 105 -14.85 -18.53 -8.34
C LYS A 105 -14.80 -17.01 -8.27
N LEU A 106 -14.39 -16.50 -7.12
CA LEU A 106 -14.09 -15.09 -6.90
C LEU A 106 -12.58 -14.87 -7.02
N ILE A 107 -12.16 -13.90 -7.81
CA ILE A 107 -10.80 -13.38 -7.85
C ILE A 107 -10.76 -12.11 -6.99
N ALA A 108 -9.89 -12.05 -6.01
CA ALA A 108 -9.63 -10.86 -5.20
C ALA A 108 -8.25 -10.31 -5.52
N VAL A 109 -8.13 -9.01 -5.77
CA VAL A 109 -6.86 -8.36 -6.14
C VAL A 109 -6.61 -7.15 -5.26
N LYS A 110 -5.37 -7.03 -4.76
CA LYS A 110 -4.87 -5.81 -4.12
C LYS A 110 -3.49 -5.45 -4.64
N GLY A 111 -3.20 -4.17 -4.82
CA GLY A 111 -1.86 -3.78 -5.27
C GLY A 111 -1.69 -2.32 -5.66
N ASN A 112 -0.67 -2.09 -6.49
CA ASN A 112 -0.38 -0.79 -7.08
C ASN A 112 -1.62 -0.26 -7.85
N PRO A 113 -2.13 0.94 -7.52
CA PRO A 113 -3.29 1.53 -8.16
C PRO A 113 -3.25 1.56 -9.68
N SER A 114 -2.13 1.95 -10.29
CA SER A 114 -2.04 2.04 -11.76
C SER A 114 -2.11 0.68 -12.44
N GLU A 115 -1.49 -0.34 -11.84
CA GLU A 115 -1.45 -1.69 -12.40
C GLU A 115 -2.78 -2.41 -12.20
N VAL A 116 -3.39 -2.30 -11.02
CA VAL A 116 -4.73 -2.86 -10.77
C VAL A 116 -5.78 -2.18 -11.65
N LEU A 117 -5.68 -0.86 -11.86
CA LEU A 117 -6.61 -0.14 -12.75
C LEU A 117 -6.51 -0.62 -14.20
N ALA A 118 -5.32 -1.02 -14.65
CA ALA A 118 -5.11 -1.56 -15.99
C ALA A 118 -5.78 -2.94 -16.19
N LEU A 119 -5.99 -3.69 -15.11
CA LEU A 119 -6.70 -4.98 -15.09
C LEU A 119 -8.24 -4.82 -15.06
N CYS A 120 -8.74 -3.62 -14.76
CA CYS A 120 -10.17 -3.38 -14.57
C CYS A 120 -10.85 -2.98 -15.88
N GLN A 121 -12.00 -3.58 -16.18
CA GLN A 121 -12.91 -3.20 -17.26
C GLN A 121 -14.24 -2.65 -16.74
N TYR A 122 -14.55 -2.92 -15.47
CA TYR A 122 -15.79 -2.54 -14.84
C TYR A 122 -15.55 -1.72 -13.58
N LYS A 123 -16.59 -1.02 -13.14
CA LYS A 123 -16.73 -0.44 -11.81
C LYS A 123 -18.02 -0.96 -11.17
N LEU A 124 -18.09 -0.90 -9.86
CA LEU A 124 -19.35 -1.11 -9.16
C LEU A 124 -20.22 0.15 -9.26
N GLN A 125 -21.50 -0.03 -9.56
CA GLN A 125 -22.52 1.01 -9.46
C GLN A 125 -23.82 0.33 -9.05
N GLU A 126 -24.39 0.72 -7.90
CA GLU A 126 -25.60 0.07 -7.35
C GLU A 126 -25.45 -1.46 -7.25
N ASP A 127 -24.30 -1.92 -6.75
CA ASP A 127 -23.92 -3.33 -6.62
C ASP A 127 -23.80 -4.14 -7.92
N LEU A 128 -23.88 -3.47 -9.08
CA LEU A 128 -23.74 -4.11 -10.39
C LEU A 128 -22.44 -3.66 -11.08
N PRO A 129 -21.70 -4.61 -11.70
CA PRO A 129 -20.59 -4.26 -12.58
C PRO A 129 -21.10 -3.52 -13.83
N VAL A 130 -20.64 -2.28 -14.00
CA VAL A 130 -20.89 -1.48 -15.21
C VAL A 130 -19.55 -1.09 -15.86
N PRO A 131 -19.50 -0.84 -17.19
CA PRO A 131 -18.26 -0.50 -17.87
C PRO A 131 -17.52 0.69 -17.24
N LEU A 132 -16.21 0.53 -17.05
CA LEU A 132 -15.33 1.56 -16.50
C LEU A 132 -14.93 2.56 -17.60
N ALA A 133 -15.52 3.75 -17.57
CA ALA A 133 -15.29 4.77 -18.59
C ALA A 133 -13.96 5.50 -18.40
N LYS A 134 -13.49 6.19 -19.46
CA LYS A 134 -12.27 7.01 -19.39
C LYS A 134 -12.33 8.10 -18.32
N ILE A 135 -13.51 8.69 -18.10
CA ILE A 135 -13.71 9.71 -17.06
C ILE A 135 -13.50 9.13 -15.65
N ASP A 136 -13.96 7.90 -15.41
CA ASP A 136 -13.78 7.20 -14.13
C ASP A 136 -12.29 6.93 -13.88
N ARG A 137 -11.55 6.48 -14.91
CA ARG A 137 -10.10 6.24 -14.82
C ARG A 137 -9.33 7.51 -14.45
N ASN A 138 -9.71 8.65 -15.03
CA ASN A 138 -9.11 9.94 -14.70
C ASN A 138 -9.42 10.35 -13.24
N ALA A 139 -10.65 10.13 -12.78
CA ALA A 139 -11.05 10.39 -11.41
C ALA A 139 -10.25 9.53 -10.42
N ILE A 140 -10.07 8.24 -10.72
CA ILE A 140 -9.24 7.31 -9.93
C ILE A 140 -7.77 7.75 -9.88
N ALA A 141 -7.20 8.15 -11.01
CA ALA A 141 -5.83 8.63 -11.06
C ALA A 141 -5.64 9.89 -10.19
N SER A 142 -6.56 10.85 -10.29
CA SER A 142 -6.55 12.07 -9.48
C SER A 142 -6.71 11.77 -7.98
N ALA A 143 -7.57 10.82 -7.61
CA ALA A 143 -7.71 10.35 -6.23
C ALA A 143 -6.41 9.75 -5.67
N ASN A 144 -5.74 8.91 -6.46
CA ASN A 144 -4.44 8.34 -6.08
C ASN A 144 -3.38 9.43 -5.91
N GLU A 145 -3.32 10.42 -6.81
CA GLU A 145 -2.40 11.55 -6.70
C GLU A 145 -2.66 12.36 -5.42
N GLN A 146 -3.92 12.62 -5.08
CA GLN A 146 -4.29 13.31 -3.85
C GLN A 146 -3.83 12.53 -2.60
N MET A 147 -4.15 11.24 -2.52
CA MET A 147 -3.79 10.40 -1.37
C MET A 147 -2.26 10.28 -1.21
N THR A 148 -1.55 10.06 -2.31
CA THR A 148 -0.08 9.96 -2.28
C THR A 148 0.58 11.30 -1.93
N GLY A 149 0.02 12.42 -2.40
CA GLY A 149 0.43 13.78 -2.01
C GLY A 149 0.28 14.06 -0.51
N ASN A 150 -0.70 13.40 0.14
CA ASN A 150 -0.89 13.40 1.60
C ASN A 150 0.03 12.40 2.34
N ALA A 151 1.10 11.91 1.68
CA ALA A 151 2.04 10.94 2.23
C ALA A 151 1.41 9.59 2.62
N LEU A 152 0.29 9.21 2.01
CA LEU A 152 -0.32 7.89 2.24
C LEU A 152 0.32 6.82 1.36
N ARG A 153 0.46 5.62 1.90
CA ARG A 153 0.63 4.41 1.10
C ARG A 153 -0.73 4.02 0.53
N VAL A 154 -0.86 4.00 -0.79
CA VAL A 154 -2.13 3.71 -1.46
C VAL A 154 -2.12 2.33 -2.09
N LEU A 155 -3.15 1.55 -1.81
CA LEU A 155 -3.46 0.29 -2.47
C LEU A 155 -4.78 0.39 -3.21
N ALA A 156 -4.87 -0.19 -4.40
CA ALA A 156 -6.14 -0.42 -5.07
C ALA A 156 -6.66 -1.81 -4.76
N ILE A 157 -7.98 -1.93 -4.69
CA ILE A 157 -8.73 -3.16 -4.51
C ILE A 157 -9.66 -3.36 -5.72
N ALA A 158 -9.66 -4.57 -6.25
CA ALA A 158 -10.53 -4.98 -7.35
C ALA A 158 -10.92 -6.45 -7.19
N TYR A 159 -12.02 -6.86 -7.82
CA TYR A 159 -12.44 -8.26 -7.84
C TYR A 159 -12.88 -8.70 -9.23
N GLY A 160 -12.93 -10.01 -9.46
CA GLY A 160 -13.53 -10.61 -10.63
C GLY A 160 -14.34 -11.84 -10.23
N GLU A 161 -15.27 -12.24 -11.09
CA GLU A 161 -15.99 -13.50 -10.96
C GLU A 161 -15.83 -14.28 -12.26
N ILE A 162 -15.50 -15.57 -12.14
CA ILE A 162 -15.29 -16.46 -13.28
C ILE A 162 -16.01 -17.79 -13.04
N ASP A 163 -16.35 -18.49 -14.10
CA ASP A 163 -16.85 -19.87 -14.00
C ASP A 163 -15.82 -20.76 -13.30
N ALA A 164 -16.30 -21.72 -12.51
CA ALA A 164 -15.43 -22.60 -11.72
C ALA A 164 -14.48 -23.44 -12.59
N THR A 165 -14.88 -23.73 -13.84
CA THR A 165 -14.08 -24.47 -14.82
C THR A 165 -13.20 -23.58 -15.69
N ALA A 166 -13.37 -22.26 -15.65
CA ALA A 166 -12.56 -21.34 -16.44
C ALA A 166 -11.14 -21.22 -15.88
N GLU A 167 -10.18 -20.95 -16.76
CA GLU A 167 -8.83 -20.55 -16.38
C GLU A 167 -8.87 -19.15 -15.74
N VAL A 168 -7.98 -18.94 -14.77
CA VAL A 168 -7.88 -17.66 -14.06
C VAL A 168 -7.31 -16.61 -15.00
N ASN A 169 -8.10 -15.56 -15.26
CA ASN A 169 -7.70 -14.41 -16.06
C ASN A 169 -8.01 -13.12 -15.29
N LEU A 170 -7.08 -12.18 -15.31
CA LEU A 170 -7.16 -10.90 -14.58
C LEU A 170 -7.53 -9.71 -15.48
N ASP A 171 -7.88 -9.92 -16.75
CA ASP A 171 -8.10 -8.84 -17.73
C ASP A 171 -9.46 -8.14 -17.67
N LYS A 172 -10.39 -8.63 -16.83
CA LYS A 172 -11.80 -8.21 -16.75
C LYS A 172 -12.27 -7.98 -15.32
N LEU A 173 -11.46 -7.32 -14.51
CA LEU A 173 -11.81 -7.04 -13.12
C LEU A 173 -12.79 -5.86 -13.00
N THR A 174 -13.47 -5.83 -11.88
CA THR A 174 -14.31 -4.74 -11.38
C THR A 174 -13.53 -3.96 -10.34
N TRP A 175 -13.32 -2.67 -10.60
CA TRP A 175 -12.71 -1.74 -9.68
C TRP A 175 -13.61 -1.50 -8.46
N LEU A 176 -13.04 -1.59 -7.25
CA LEU A 176 -13.77 -1.28 -6.01
C LEU A 176 -13.33 0.06 -5.41
N GLY A 177 -12.03 0.31 -5.33
CA GLY A 177 -11.56 1.58 -4.75
C GLY A 177 -10.10 1.59 -4.35
N LEU A 178 -9.72 2.72 -3.74
CA LEU A 178 -8.42 2.97 -3.15
C LEU A 178 -8.50 2.91 -1.62
N VAL A 179 -7.45 2.39 -1.02
CA VAL A 179 -7.23 2.38 0.42
C VAL A 179 -5.95 3.14 0.73
N GLY A 180 -6.08 4.25 1.44
CA GLY A 180 -5.00 5.11 1.94
C GLY A 180 -4.58 4.69 3.34
N ILE A 181 -3.34 4.23 3.45
CA ILE A 181 -2.73 3.73 4.70
C ILE A 181 -1.70 4.76 5.16
N THR A 182 -1.86 5.24 6.39
CA THR A 182 -0.84 6.08 7.02
C THR A 182 0.31 5.23 7.55
N ASN A 183 1.53 5.69 7.28
CA ASN A 183 2.75 5.18 7.87
C ASN A 183 3.41 6.30 8.68
N PRO A 184 3.06 6.46 9.97
CA PRO A 184 3.51 7.61 10.74
C PRO A 184 5.03 7.61 10.88
N ILE A 185 5.62 8.78 10.66
CA ILE A 185 7.03 9.03 10.98
C ILE A 185 7.22 8.83 12.48
N ARG A 186 8.15 7.96 12.87
CA ARG A 186 8.43 7.70 14.29
C ARG A 186 8.84 8.98 15.01
N GLN A 187 8.41 9.11 16.25
CA GLN A 187 8.83 10.22 17.11
C GLN A 187 10.36 10.29 17.17
N GLY A 188 10.91 11.51 17.14
CA GLY A 188 12.35 11.76 17.16
C GLY A 188 13.06 11.67 15.80
N VAL A 189 12.50 11.04 14.77
CA VAL A 189 13.19 10.89 13.46
C VAL A 189 13.50 12.24 12.81
N LYS A 190 12.56 13.20 12.85
CA LYS A 190 12.80 14.55 12.30
C LYS A 190 13.97 15.26 12.97
N LYS A 191 14.04 15.16 14.32
CA LYS A 191 15.13 15.73 15.09
C LYS A 191 16.46 15.04 14.76
N LEU A 192 16.47 13.71 14.71
CA LEU A 192 17.66 12.93 14.39
C LEU A 192 18.23 13.28 13.01
N ILE A 193 17.37 13.45 12.00
CA ILE A 193 17.80 13.87 10.66
C ILE A 193 18.43 15.28 10.71
N ALA A 194 17.84 16.20 11.46
CA ALA A 194 18.40 17.55 11.65
C ALA A 194 19.78 17.51 12.36
N ASP A 195 19.91 16.69 13.41
CA ASP A 195 21.17 16.52 14.13
C ASP A 195 22.27 15.93 13.21
N PHE A 196 21.91 14.97 12.34
CA PHE A 196 22.83 14.43 11.33
C PHE A 196 23.23 15.48 10.28
N HIS A 197 22.29 16.27 9.77
CA HIS A 197 22.62 17.36 8.84
C HIS A 197 23.53 18.40 9.48
N GLN A 198 23.30 18.75 10.75
CA GLN A 198 24.17 19.66 11.51
C GLN A 198 25.60 19.09 11.68
N ALA A 199 25.72 17.77 11.81
CA ALA A 199 27.01 17.07 11.87
C ALA A 199 27.67 16.85 10.49
N GLY A 200 27.05 17.30 9.40
CA GLY A 200 27.54 17.08 8.03
C GLY A 200 27.40 15.62 7.55
N ILE A 201 26.46 14.87 8.13
CA ILE A 201 26.15 13.48 7.75
C ILE A 201 25.00 13.47 6.76
N ASP A 202 25.25 12.94 5.57
CA ASP A 202 24.24 12.75 4.54
C ASP A 202 23.28 11.62 4.90
N THR A 203 21.98 11.89 4.77
CA THR A 203 20.91 10.92 5.04
C THR A 203 20.24 10.49 3.74
N VAL A 204 19.94 9.20 3.61
CA VAL A 204 19.32 8.60 2.43
C VAL A 204 18.05 7.86 2.85
N MET A 205 16.95 8.08 2.12
CA MET A 205 15.68 7.39 2.31
C MET A 205 15.48 6.31 1.24
N LEU A 206 15.29 5.07 1.68
CA LEU A 206 14.90 3.94 0.83
C LEU A 206 13.49 3.50 1.20
N THR A 207 12.53 3.63 0.29
CA THR A 207 11.14 3.22 0.51
C THR A 207 10.58 2.37 -0.63
N GLY A 208 9.67 1.46 -0.29
CA GLY A 208 8.87 0.71 -1.25
C GLY A 208 7.61 1.45 -1.72
N ASP A 209 7.36 2.67 -1.19
CA ASP A 209 6.19 3.48 -1.51
C ASP A 209 6.21 4.01 -2.95
N GLN A 210 5.06 4.57 -3.38
CA GLN A 210 4.97 5.32 -4.62
C GLN A 210 5.86 6.57 -4.57
N GLU A 211 6.27 7.06 -5.75
CA GLU A 211 7.12 8.24 -5.88
C GLU A 211 6.52 9.47 -5.19
N ASN A 212 5.25 9.78 -5.44
CA ASN A 212 4.58 10.92 -4.80
C ASN A 212 4.51 10.80 -3.27
N THR A 213 4.25 9.60 -2.74
CA THR A 213 4.29 9.33 -1.29
C THR A 213 5.69 9.56 -0.73
N ALA A 214 6.73 9.03 -1.40
CA ALA A 214 8.12 9.23 -0.99
C ALA A 214 8.50 10.72 -1.03
N GLN A 215 8.06 11.45 -2.05
CA GLN A 215 8.28 12.89 -2.17
C GLN A 215 7.61 13.63 -1.00
N ALA A 216 6.35 13.32 -0.69
CA ALA A 216 5.63 13.93 0.42
C ALA A 216 6.31 13.67 1.78
N ILE A 217 6.74 12.42 2.03
CA ILE A 217 7.49 12.06 3.25
C ILE A 217 8.84 12.78 3.30
N SER A 218 9.57 12.86 2.18
CA SER A 218 10.88 13.52 2.13
C SER A 218 10.80 15.00 2.53
N LYS A 219 9.74 15.70 2.09
CA LYS A 219 9.45 17.09 2.49
C LYS A 219 9.16 17.18 3.99
N GLN A 220 8.38 16.26 4.54
CA GLN A 220 8.09 16.23 5.99
C GLN A 220 9.33 15.98 6.86
N LEU A 221 10.33 15.28 6.32
CA LEU A 221 11.60 14.95 6.96
C LEU A 221 12.71 15.97 6.70
N ASN A 222 12.45 17.02 5.91
CA ASN A 222 13.45 17.99 5.45
C ASN A 222 14.67 17.31 4.78
N LEU A 223 14.42 16.24 4.03
CA LEU A 223 15.44 15.60 3.19
C LEU A 223 15.60 16.43 1.91
N ILE A 224 16.12 17.65 2.04
CA ILE A 224 16.34 18.58 0.93
C ILE A 224 17.86 18.68 0.69
N ASP A 225 18.24 18.30 -0.52
CA ASP A 225 19.51 18.49 -1.24
C ASP A 225 20.74 18.88 -0.41
N ASN A 226 21.38 17.90 0.24
CA ASN A 226 22.78 17.98 0.63
C ASN A 226 23.54 16.83 -0.04
N THR A 227 24.38 17.20 -1.00
CA THR A 227 25.56 16.47 -1.50
C THR A 227 25.44 15.12 -2.24
N VAL A 228 24.32 14.41 -2.27
CA VAL A 228 24.24 13.12 -3.01
C VAL A 228 23.97 13.33 -4.51
N ARG A 229 25.00 13.39 -5.36
CA ARG A 229 24.85 13.49 -6.84
C ARG A 229 24.32 12.19 -7.47
N ALA A 230 23.01 12.00 -7.54
CA ALA A 230 22.37 11.07 -8.48
C ALA A 230 22.03 11.77 -9.81
N ILE A 231 22.28 11.09 -10.92
CA ILE A 231 21.85 11.46 -12.28
C ILE A 231 20.60 10.63 -12.57
N ARG A 232 19.41 11.21 -12.44
CA ARG A 232 18.15 10.56 -12.84
C ARG A 232 17.07 11.59 -13.13
N GLU A 233 16.25 11.34 -14.14
CA GLU A 233 14.98 12.02 -14.37
C GLU A 233 13.95 11.51 -13.36
N SER A 234 13.94 12.06 -12.16
CA SER A 234 12.94 11.79 -11.12
C SER A 234 12.66 13.08 -10.35
N PRO A 235 11.39 13.43 -10.06
CA PRO A 235 11.04 14.55 -9.19
C PRO A 235 11.44 14.37 -7.72
N LEU A 236 12.01 13.23 -7.34
CA LEU A 236 12.50 12.98 -5.98
C LEU A 236 13.82 13.68 -5.69
N PRO A 237 14.06 14.09 -4.43
CA PRO A 237 15.40 14.44 -3.98
C PRO A 237 16.37 13.28 -4.26
N ARG A 238 17.63 13.60 -4.60
CA ARG A 238 18.61 12.60 -5.05
C ARG A 238 18.94 11.52 -4.01
N ASN A 239 18.73 11.83 -2.73
CA ASN A 239 18.89 10.92 -1.61
C ASN A 239 17.60 10.15 -1.26
N VAL A 240 16.59 10.17 -2.12
CA VAL A 240 15.31 9.47 -1.93
C VAL A 240 15.09 8.48 -3.05
N PHE A 241 14.92 7.21 -2.67
CA PHE A 241 14.63 6.11 -3.59
C PHE A 241 13.27 5.53 -3.24
N SER A 242 12.33 5.56 -4.18
CA SER A 242 11.00 4.95 -4.09
C SER A 242 10.94 3.61 -4.86
N ARG A 243 9.88 2.83 -4.63
CA ARG A 243 9.67 1.49 -5.25
C ARG A 243 10.87 0.54 -5.07
N VAL A 244 11.62 0.68 -3.98
CA VAL A 244 12.83 -0.11 -3.71
C VAL A 244 12.44 -1.49 -3.20
N THR A 245 12.80 -2.54 -3.93
CA THR A 245 12.63 -3.94 -3.46
C THR A 245 13.65 -4.29 -2.37
N PRO A 246 13.44 -5.37 -1.58
CA PRO A 246 14.47 -5.86 -0.66
C PRO A 246 15.83 -6.11 -1.32
N ALA A 247 15.83 -6.64 -2.55
CA ALA A 247 17.05 -6.88 -3.32
C ALA A 247 17.74 -5.57 -3.74
N ASP A 248 16.98 -4.54 -4.09
CA ASP A 248 17.51 -3.23 -4.46
C ASP A 248 18.16 -2.52 -3.27
N LYS A 249 17.61 -2.69 -2.05
CA LYS A 249 18.19 -2.06 -0.84
C LYS A 249 19.64 -2.44 -0.64
N LEU A 250 19.98 -3.73 -0.77
CA LEU A 250 21.35 -4.21 -0.64
C LEU A 250 22.26 -3.60 -1.70
N LYS A 251 21.82 -3.60 -2.96
CA LYS A 251 22.57 -3.02 -4.09
C LYS A 251 22.82 -1.52 -3.91
N ILE A 252 21.82 -0.78 -3.42
CA ILE A 252 21.91 0.66 -3.18
C ILE A 252 22.88 0.94 -2.02
N VAL A 253 22.74 0.25 -0.89
CA VAL A 253 23.62 0.42 0.28
C VAL A 253 25.07 0.10 -0.07
N GLN A 254 25.34 -0.95 -0.86
CA GLN A 254 26.70 -1.31 -1.29
C GLN A 254 27.37 -0.29 -2.21
N LYS A 255 26.59 0.54 -2.92
CA LYS A 255 27.12 1.58 -3.80
C LYS A 255 27.51 2.86 -3.06
N PHE A 256 27.09 3.03 -1.80
CA PHE A 256 27.56 4.15 -1.00
C PHE A 256 29.01 3.88 -0.58
N PRO A 257 29.95 4.79 -0.90
CA PRO A 257 31.34 4.61 -0.50
C PRO A 257 31.39 4.54 1.03
N SER A 258 32.01 3.48 1.56
CA SER A 258 32.32 3.41 2.98
C SER A 258 33.18 4.63 3.29
N SER A 259 32.64 5.59 4.05
CA SER A 259 33.37 6.79 4.44
C SER A 259 34.48 6.42 5.42
N ARG A 260 35.61 5.91 4.92
CA ARG A 260 36.90 6.03 5.58
C ARG A 260 37.37 7.46 5.40
N LYS A 261 36.88 8.38 6.23
CA LYS A 261 37.66 9.56 6.62
C LYS A 261 38.34 9.24 7.95
N ASN A 262 39.36 8.39 7.88
CA ASN A 262 40.50 8.52 8.79
C ASN A 262 41.29 9.72 8.28
N SER A 263 41.27 10.83 9.01
CA SER A 263 42.32 11.83 8.93
C SER A 263 42.68 12.24 10.35
N SER A 264 43.64 11.50 10.89
CA SER A 264 44.58 11.97 11.91
C SER A 264 44.93 13.44 11.70
N HIS A 265 44.69 14.28 12.71
CA HIS A 265 45.50 15.48 12.94
C HIS A 265 46.07 15.36 14.34
N ASP A 266 47.35 15.02 14.34
CA ASP A 266 48.31 15.24 15.40
C ASP A 266 48.24 16.71 15.86
N GLY A 267 48.25 16.93 17.17
CA GLY A 267 48.04 18.22 17.80
C GLY A 267 48.49 18.14 19.25
N ARG A 268 49.81 18.19 19.43
CA ARG A 268 50.55 18.16 20.69
C ARG A 268 49.94 19.07 21.75
N TRP A 269 49.73 18.51 22.94
CA TRP A 269 49.61 19.27 24.18
C TRP A 269 51.01 19.69 24.63
N ASN A 270 51.21 21.00 24.82
CA ASN A 270 52.14 21.55 25.82
C ASN A 270 51.28 22.12 26.94
#